data_AF-E9HV57-F1
#
_entry.id   AF-E9HV57-F1
#
_cell.length_a   1.000
_cell.length_b   1.000
_cell.length_c   1.000
_cell.angle_alpha   90.00
_cell.angle_beta   90.00
_cell.angle_gamma   90.00
#
_symmetry.space_group_name_H-M   'P 1'
#
loop_
_entity.id
_entity.type
_entity.pdbx_description
1 polymer ?
#
loop_
_entity_poly.entity_id
_entity_poly.type
_entity_poly.pdbx_seq_one_letter_code
_entity_poly.pdbx_strand_id
1 'polypeptide(L)'
;MEPINGKVQPPVVPIRPGRVTNQLQYLQRTVLPALWDYRHAWPFHEPVDTKKLGLIASRQTSNVLVLPSLCRTISSQTFQVIKFPMDLGTVMKRLENHYYWSALDCILDINILFANCYTYNDPKEDVVWMGQQLEKIFRRQ
;
A
#
# COMPACT_ATOMS: atom_id res chain seq x y z
N MET A 1 0.69 -7.36 12.37
CA MET A 1 0.26 -5.94 12.41
C MET A 1 -1.25 -5.97 12.54
N GLU A 2 -1.79 -5.43 13.63
CA GLU A 2 -3.24 -5.35 13.80
C GLU A 2 -3.77 -4.15 13.00
N PRO A 3 -4.87 -4.28 12.25
CA PRO A 3 -5.49 -3.15 11.56
C PRO A 3 -5.98 -2.10 12.57
N ILE A 4 -5.58 -0.84 12.41
CA ILE A 4 -6.15 0.27 13.18
C ILE A 4 -7.32 0.83 12.38
N ASN A 5 -8.54 0.75 12.93
CA ASN A 5 -9.78 1.13 12.24
C ASN A 5 -10.06 0.41 10.91
N GLY A 6 -9.39 -0.73 10.62
CA GLY A 6 -9.52 -1.43 9.34
C GLY A 6 -8.47 -1.05 8.28
N LYS A 7 -7.58 -0.11 8.60
CA LYS A 7 -6.39 0.20 7.81
C LYS A 7 -5.20 -0.54 8.39
N VAL A 8 -4.52 -1.34 7.57
CA VAL A 8 -3.24 -1.95 7.95
C VAL A 8 -2.14 -0.98 7.53
N GLN A 9 -1.56 -0.27 8.50
CA GLN A 9 -0.49 0.69 8.23
C GLN A 9 0.87 0.10 8.63
N PRO A 10 1.89 0.17 7.77
CA PRO A 10 3.25 -0.21 8.15
C PRO A 10 3.86 0.83 9.11
N PRO A 11 4.87 0.46 9.93
CA PRO A 11 5.47 1.38 10.90
C PRO A 11 6.21 2.53 10.20
N VAL A 12 6.04 3.76 10.69
CA VAL A 12 6.71 4.97 10.16
C VAL A 12 7.83 5.51 11.05
N VAL A 13 7.90 5.03 12.30
CA VAL A 13 8.97 5.36 13.25
C VAL A 13 9.97 4.21 13.26
N PRO A 14 11.27 4.48 13.04
CA PRO A 14 12.24 3.41 12.96
C PRO A 14 12.62 2.90 14.35
N ILE A 15 12.85 1.60 14.47
CA ILE A 15 13.34 0.99 15.72
C ILE A 15 14.80 1.38 15.98
N ARG A 16 15.57 1.61 14.91
CA ARG A 16 16.95 2.10 14.95
C ARG A 16 17.07 3.31 14.04
N PRO A 17 17.78 4.38 14.43
CA PRO A 17 17.94 5.55 13.58
C PRO A 17 18.40 5.15 12.16
N GLY A 18 17.69 5.64 11.15
CA GLY A 18 18.13 5.52 9.76
C GLY A 18 19.22 6.54 9.45
N ARG A 19 19.37 6.85 8.17
CA ARG A 19 20.41 7.74 7.67
C ARG A 19 19.80 8.90 6.90
N VAL A 20 20.56 9.99 6.84
CA VAL A 20 20.32 11.08 5.90
C VAL A 20 21.42 11.03 4.86
N THR A 21 21.08 10.75 3.61
CA THR A 21 22.00 10.70 2.48
C THR A 21 21.50 11.61 1.36
N ASN A 22 22.39 12.01 0.45
CA ASN A 22 22.02 12.78 -0.75
C ASN A 22 20.97 12.04 -1.61
N GLN A 23 21.04 10.71 -1.70
CA GLN A 23 20.06 9.91 -2.44
C GLN A 23 18.70 9.89 -1.75
N LEU A 24 18.65 9.75 -0.42
CA LEU A 24 17.39 9.83 0.34
C LEU A 24 16.79 11.24 0.26
N GLN A 25 17.62 12.28 0.27
CA GLN A 25 17.17 13.65 0.07
C GLN A 25 16.62 13.88 -1.35
N TYR A 26 17.24 13.31 -2.38
CA TYR A 26 16.71 13.34 -3.75
C TYR A 26 15.35 12.65 -3.84
N LEU A 27 15.21 11.46 -3.22
CA LEU A 27 13.94 10.75 -3.14
C LEU A 27 12.85 11.59 -2.44
N GLN A 28 13.20 12.25 -1.33
CA GLN A 28 12.27 13.07 -0.56
C GLN A 28 11.88 14.38 -1.26
N ARG A 29 12.83 15.06 -1.90
CA ARG A 29 12.65 16.43 -2.39
C ARG A 29 12.30 16.52 -3.87
N THR A 30 12.58 15.46 -4.63
CA THR A 30 12.36 15.45 -6.08
C THR A 30 11.37 14.35 -6.46
N VAL A 31 11.68 13.10 -6.11
CA VAL A 31 10.90 11.94 -6.58
C VAL A 31 9.53 11.90 -5.95
N LEU A 32 9.42 11.98 -4.62
CA LEU A 32 8.12 11.89 -3.96
C LEU A 32 7.17 13.01 -4.34
N PRO A 33 7.56 14.30 -4.41
CA PRO A 33 6.66 15.35 -4.89
C PRO A 33 6.17 15.09 -6.31
N ALA A 34 7.05 14.66 -7.23
CA ALA A 34 6.67 14.33 -8.60
C ALA A 34 5.65 13.17 -8.69
N LEU A 35 5.76 12.19 -7.79
CA LEU A 35 4.77 11.12 -7.67
C LEU A 35 3.49 11.60 -7.00
N TRP A 36 3.60 12.37 -5.93
CA TRP A 36 2.47 12.83 -5.11
C TRP A 36 1.52 13.72 -5.89
N ASP A 37 2.07 14.66 -6.65
CA ASP A 37 1.31 15.65 -7.43
C ASP A 37 0.80 15.11 -8.78
N TYR A 38 1.16 13.87 -9.13
CA TYR A 38 0.67 13.26 -10.36
C TYR A 38 -0.85 13.05 -10.29
N ARG A 39 -1.57 13.44 -11.36
CA ARG A 39 -3.04 13.44 -11.42
C ARG A 39 -3.70 12.12 -10.99
N HIS A 40 -3.03 10.99 -11.22
CA HIS A 40 -3.54 9.66 -10.91
C HIS A 40 -2.91 9.04 -9.65
N ALA A 41 -2.22 9.81 -8.81
CA ALA A 41 -1.57 9.31 -7.61
C ALA A 41 -2.52 9.18 -6.41
N TRP A 42 -3.68 9.83 -6.43
CA TRP A 42 -4.59 9.91 -5.28
C TRP A 42 -4.98 8.56 -4.64
N PRO A 43 -5.15 7.43 -5.36
CA PRO A 43 -5.45 6.15 -4.72
C PRO A 43 -4.30 5.60 -3.88
N PHE A 44 -3.08 6.09 -4.12
CA PHE A 44 -1.85 5.62 -3.50
C PHE A 44 -1.35 6.55 -2.40
N HIS A 45 -2.10 7.61 -2.07
CA HIS A 45 -1.72 8.57 -1.01
C HIS A 45 -1.89 8.01 0.40
N GLU A 46 -2.82 7.08 0.59
CA GLU A 46 -3.13 6.49 1.89
C GLU A 46 -3.17 4.96 1.85
N PRO A 47 -2.99 4.30 3.01
CA PRO A 47 -3.14 2.85 3.13
C PRO A 47 -4.52 2.39 2.67
N VAL A 48 -4.53 1.31 1.90
CA VAL A 48 -5.75 0.67 1.39
C VAL A 48 -6.65 0.23 2.55
N ASP A 49 -7.91 0.66 2.52
CA ASP A 49 -8.92 0.22 3.48
C ASP A 49 -9.38 -1.21 3.17
N THR A 50 -8.86 -2.15 3.93
CA THR A 50 -9.14 -3.59 3.77
C THR A 50 -10.57 -3.98 4.12
N LYS A 51 -11.31 -3.16 4.90
CA LYS A 51 -12.74 -3.39 5.16
C LYS A 51 -13.57 -2.99 3.95
N LYS A 52 -13.22 -1.88 3.29
CA LYS A 52 -13.89 -1.39 2.08
C LYS A 52 -13.75 -2.36 0.90
N LEU A 53 -12.64 -3.10 0.84
CA LEU A 53 -12.40 -4.14 -0.17
C LEU A 53 -13.01 -5.52 0.19
N GLY A 54 -13.71 -5.64 1.31
CA GLY A 54 -14.30 -6.92 1.73
C GLY A 54 -13.27 -8.00 2.12
N LEU A 55 -11.99 -7.63 2.28
CA LEU A 55 -10.91 -8.55 2.64
C LEU A 55 -10.96 -8.98 4.11
N ILE A 56 -11.69 -8.23 4.95
CA ILE A 56 -11.96 -8.58 6.34
C ILE A 56 -13.48 -8.66 6.52
N ALA A 57 -14.03 -9.87 6.54
CA ALA A 57 -15.41 -10.06 6.97
C ALA A 57 -15.54 -9.57 8.42
N SER A 58 -16.33 -8.51 8.64
CA SER A 58 -16.68 -8.07 9.98
C SER A 58 -17.41 -9.20 10.69
N ARG A 59 -16.76 -9.84 11.65
CA ARG A 59 -17.47 -10.66 12.64
C ARG A 59 -18.30 -9.73 13.51
N GLN A 60 -19.48 -9.35 13.03
CA GLN A 60 -20.66 -8.91 13.79
C GLN A 60 -21.62 -8.19 12.86
N THR A 61 -22.68 -8.88 12.46
CA THR A 61 -24.05 -8.47 12.78
C THR A 61 -24.90 -9.74 12.78
N SER A 62 -25.48 -10.04 13.94
CA SER A 62 -26.57 -10.99 14.07
C SER A 62 -27.65 -10.68 13.03
N ASN A 63 -28.17 -11.71 12.36
CA ASN A 63 -29.32 -11.69 11.45
C ASN A 63 -29.13 -11.01 10.08
N VAL A 64 -28.43 -11.67 9.15
CA VAL A 64 -28.74 -11.57 7.70
C VAL A 64 -28.72 -12.97 7.10
N LEU A 65 -29.86 -13.36 6.54
CA LEU A 65 -30.05 -14.61 5.80
C LEU A 65 -29.24 -14.53 4.49
N VAL A 66 -28.12 -15.24 4.42
CA VAL A 66 -27.48 -15.58 3.13
C VAL A 66 -27.73 -17.06 2.87
N LEU A 67 -28.34 -17.35 1.73
CA LEU A 67 -28.90 -18.63 1.33
C LEU A 67 -27.88 -19.79 1.45
N PRO A 68 -28.27 -20.99 1.96
CA PRO A 68 -27.35 -22.08 2.27
C PRO A 68 -26.89 -22.94 1.08
N SER A 69 -26.78 -22.40 -0.14
CA SER A 69 -26.52 -23.22 -1.35
C SER A 69 -25.24 -22.91 -2.14
N LEU A 70 -24.37 -21.99 -1.67
CA LEU A 70 -22.99 -21.88 -2.17
C LEU A 70 -21.91 -22.07 -1.10
N CYS A 71 -22.29 -22.55 0.09
CA CYS A 71 -21.38 -22.81 1.20
C CYS A 71 -21.08 -24.31 1.33
N ARG A 72 -20.36 -24.89 0.36
CA ARG A 72 -19.71 -26.18 0.54
C ARG A 72 -18.51 -26.28 -0.41
N THR A 73 -17.30 -26.42 0.16
CA THR A 73 -16.06 -26.95 -0.46
C THR A 73 -14.85 -26.02 -0.62
N ILE A 74 -14.74 -24.84 0.01
CA ILE A 74 -13.40 -24.24 0.22
C ILE A 74 -13.24 -23.78 1.66
N SER A 75 -13.07 -24.78 2.53
CA SER A 75 -12.17 -24.67 3.66
C SER A 75 -10.75 -24.40 3.11
N SER A 76 -10.09 -23.37 3.61
CA SER A 76 -8.70 -22.97 3.32
C SER A 76 -8.47 -22.14 2.04
N GLN A 77 -7.84 -20.98 2.23
CA GLN A 77 -7.22 -20.09 1.22
C GLN A 77 -8.11 -19.02 0.58
N THR A 78 -8.20 -17.85 1.23
CA THR A 78 -7.93 -16.52 0.62
C THR A 78 -8.22 -15.37 1.60
N PHE A 79 -7.58 -15.39 2.77
CA PHE A 79 -7.14 -14.14 3.39
C PHE A 79 -5.69 -13.95 2.97
N GLN A 80 -5.45 -13.62 1.69
CA GLN A 80 -4.13 -13.11 1.31
C GLN A 80 -4.03 -11.69 1.86
N VAL A 81 -3.75 -11.60 3.16
CA VAL A 81 -3.32 -10.37 3.81
C VAL A 81 -2.22 -9.77 2.95
N ILE A 82 -2.36 -8.50 2.59
CA ILE A 82 -1.25 -7.73 2.00
C ILE A 82 -0.07 -7.89 2.95
N LYS A 83 0.91 -8.71 2.57
CA LYS A 83 1.99 -9.11 3.49
C LYS A 83 2.82 -7.90 3.92
N PHE A 84 2.90 -6.91 3.03
CA PHE A 84 3.63 -5.66 3.22
C PHE A 84 2.78 -4.50 2.67
N PRO A 85 1.83 -3.95 3.45
CA PRO A 85 1.05 -2.79 3.00
C PRO A 85 2.00 -1.61 2.79
N MET A 86 1.79 -0.85 1.72
CA MET A 86 2.58 0.35 1.42
C MET A 86 1.77 1.36 0.61
N ASP A 87 2.01 2.63 0.88
CA ASP A 87 1.38 3.80 0.26
C ASP A 87 2.36 4.98 0.28
N LEU A 88 2.17 5.95 -0.61
CA LEU A 88 3.07 7.12 -0.74
C LEU A 88 3.09 7.96 0.54
N GLY A 89 1.97 8.05 1.26
CA GLY A 89 1.90 8.80 2.52
C GLY A 89 2.78 8.18 3.60
N THR A 90 2.82 6.86 3.68
CA THR A 90 3.77 6.12 4.52
C THR A 90 5.21 6.39 4.09
N VAL A 91 5.54 6.25 2.80
CA VAL A 91 6.93 6.48 2.31
C VAL A 91 7.38 7.90 2.63
N MET A 92 6.50 8.89 2.48
CA MET A 92 6.76 10.28 2.83
C MET A 92 7.09 10.44 4.31
N LYS A 93 6.23 9.93 5.21
CA LYS A 93 6.47 9.95 6.66
C LYS A 93 7.75 9.20 7.06
N ARG A 94 8.08 8.10 6.37
CA ARG A 94 9.32 7.35 6.60
C ARG A 94 10.56 8.19 6.23
N LEU A 95 10.53 8.95 5.13
CA LEU A 95 11.63 9.86 4.80
C LEU A 95 11.75 11.01 5.82
N GLU A 96 10.62 11.59 6.23
CA GLU A 96 10.57 12.64 7.27
C GLU A 96 11.14 12.17 8.61
N ASN A 97 10.82 10.93 9.02
CA ASN A 97 11.29 10.34 10.28
C ASN A 97 12.69 9.71 10.17
N HIS A 98 13.41 9.92 9.07
CA HIS A 98 14.72 9.30 8.80
C HIS A 98 14.69 7.79 9.01
N TYR A 99 13.64 7.14 8.53
CA TYR A 99 13.38 5.72 8.74
C TYR A 99 14.34 4.83 7.94
N TYR A 100 14.67 5.23 6.72
CA TYR A 100 15.43 4.41 5.78
C TYR A 100 16.93 4.45 6.07
N TRP A 101 17.59 3.30 5.92
CA TRP A 101 19.05 3.20 5.99
C TRP A 101 19.69 3.57 4.65
N SER A 102 19.06 3.19 3.55
CA SER A 102 19.54 3.43 2.19
C SER A 102 18.41 3.87 1.25
N ALA A 103 18.78 4.49 0.12
CA ALA A 103 17.83 4.82 -0.94
C ALA A 103 17.16 3.56 -1.53
N LEU A 104 17.87 2.42 -1.54
CA LEU A 104 17.32 1.15 -1.99
C LEU A 104 16.13 0.71 -1.13
N ASP A 105 16.19 0.88 0.19
CA ASP A 105 15.09 0.53 1.09
C ASP A 105 13.82 1.34 0.77
N CYS A 106 13.98 2.64 0.49
CA CYS A 106 12.87 3.51 0.07
C CYS A 106 12.32 3.11 -1.30
N ILE A 107 13.19 2.79 -2.26
CA ILE A 107 12.79 2.34 -3.60
C ILE A 107 12.04 1.00 -3.52
N LEU A 108 12.46 0.08 -2.65
CA LEU A 108 11.78 -1.19 -2.44
C LEU A 108 10.36 -1.00 -1.91
N ASP A 109 10.13 -0.07 -0.97
CA ASP A 109 8.77 0.26 -0.53
C ASP A 109 7.91 0.82 -1.68
N ILE A 110 8.45 1.73 -2.49
CA ILE A 110 7.73 2.25 -3.66
C ILE A 110 7.40 1.12 -4.65
N ASN A 111 8.31 0.16 -4.85
CA ASN A 111 8.03 -1.02 -5.68
C ASN A 111 6.97 -1.93 -5.06
N ILE A 112 6.95 -2.10 -3.74
CA ILE A 112 5.91 -2.87 -3.02
C ILE A 112 4.54 -2.24 -3.23
N LEU A 113 4.45 -0.90 -3.23
CA LEU A 113 3.21 -0.17 -3.54
C LEU A 113 2.64 -0.57 -4.90
N PHE A 114 3.46 -0.58 -5.96
CA PHE A 114 3.04 -1.02 -7.29
C PHE A 114 2.73 -2.52 -7.35
N ALA A 115 3.60 -3.36 -6.78
CA ALA A 115 3.43 -4.81 -6.77
C ALA A 115 2.11 -5.22 -6.09
N ASN A 116 1.76 -4.57 -4.97
CA ASN A 116 0.48 -4.78 -4.30
C ASN A 116 -0.69 -4.39 -5.21
N CYS A 117 -0.61 -3.23 -5.87
CA CYS A 117 -1.65 -2.79 -6.80
C CYS A 117 -1.93 -3.86 -7.88
N TYR A 118 -0.88 -4.41 -8.50
CA TYR A 118 -1.03 -5.38 -9.59
C TYR A 118 -1.40 -6.79 -9.10
N THR A 119 -1.08 -7.10 -7.85
CA THR A 119 -1.38 -8.41 -7.26
C THR A 119 -2.85 -8.53 -6.82
N TYR A 120 -3.44 -7.44 -6.33
CA TYR A 120 -4.73 -7.50 -5.64
C TYR A 120 -5.92 -6.97 -6.44
N ASN A 121 -5.69 -6.22 -7.53
CA ASN A 121 -6.77 -5.64 -8.33
C ASN A 121 -6.87 -6.34 -9.70
N ASP A 122 -8.06 -6.39 -10.28
CA ASP A 122 -8.23 -6.92 -11.63
C ASP A 122 -7.49 -6.02 -12.64
N PRO A 123 -6.74 -6.58 -13.62
CA PRO A 123 -6.02 -5.78 -14.61
C PRO A 123 -6.86 -4.78 -15.42
N LYS A 124 -8.19 -4.94 -15.45
CA LYS A 124 -9.14 -4.05 -16.12
C LYS A 124 -9.61 -2.88 -15.25
N GLU A 125 -9.31 -2.88 -13.95
CA GLU A 125 -9.70 -1.79 -13.06
C GLU A 125 -8.84 -0.54 -13.30
N ASP A 126 -9.47 0.63 -13.21
CA ASP A 126 -8.82 1.91 -13.41
C ASP A 126 -7.60 2.11 -12.49
N VAL A 127 -7.66 1.60 -11.25
CA VAL A 127 -6.56 1.71 -10.28
C VAL A 127 -5.28 1.03 -10.79
N VAL A 128 -5.39 -0.08 -11.53
CA VAL A 128 -4.22 -0.75 -12.12
C VAL A 128 -3.60 0.11 -13.21
N TRP A 129 -4.42 0.69 -14.09
CA TRP A 129 -3.94 1.62 -15.12
C TRP A 129 -3.28 2.86 -14.50
N MET A 130 -3.87 3.41 -13.44
CA MET A 130 -3.33 4.54 -12.69
C MET A 130 -1.96 4.19 -12.07
N GLY A 131 -1.84 3.00 -11.47
CA GLY A 131 -0.58 2.48 -10.94
C GLY A 131 0.51 2.37 -12.01
N GLN A 132 0.17 1.84 -13.19
CA GLN A 132 1.10 1.75 -14.32
C GLN A 132 1.57 3.12 -14.81
N GLN A 133 0.68 4.13 -14.84
CA GLN A 133 1.09 5.48 -15.22
C GLN A 133 2.01 6.10 -14.16
N LEU A 134 1.70 5.94 -12.88
CA LEU A 134 2.52 6.44 -11.78
C LEU A 134 3.90 5.77 -11.75
N GLU A 135 3.97 4.45 -11.98
CA GLU A 135 5.24 3.71 -12.09
C GLU A 135 6.10 4.21 -13.26
N LYS A 136 5.49 4.57 -14.39
CA LYS A 136 6.22 5.20 -15.51
C LYS A 136 6.82 6.55 -15.12
N ILE A 137 6.13 7.36 -14.30
CA ILE A 137 6.70 8.60 -13.78
C ILE A 137 7.86 8.29 -12.84
N PHE A 138 7.72 7.30 -11.96
CA PHE A 138 8.77 6.88 -11.04
C PHE A 138 10.03 6.42 -11.78
N ARG A 139 9.90 5.60 -12.82
CA ARG A 139 11.03 5.08 -13.61
C ARG A 139 11.78 6.12 -14.45
N ARG A 140 11.26 7.35 -14.56
CA ARG A 140 11.92 8.46 -15.26
C ARG A 140 12.81 9.31 -14.35
N GLN A 141 12.79 9.05 -13.05
CA GLN A 141 13.53 9.80 -12.03
C GLN A 141 14.97 9.31 -11.85
#